data_AF-A0A9P3PTU3-F1
#
_entry.id   AF-A0A9P3PTU3-F1
#
_cell.length_a   1.000
_cell.length_b   1.000
_cell.length_c   1.000
_cell.angle_alpha   90.00
_cell.angle_beta   90.00
_cell.angle_gamma   90.00
#
_symmetry.space_group_name_H-M   'P 1'
#
loop_
_entity.id
_entity.type
_entity.pdbx_description
1 polymer ?
#
loop_
_entity_poly.entity_id
_entity_poly.type
_entity_poly.pdbx_seq_one_letter_code
_entity_poly.pdbx_strand_id
1 'polypeptide(L)'
;MTRNANEKPGKLLSYRDARRSYAKAYVYGFPLDNAGVEYCGNKIKPIPSDATGDELQNARLKQAEAISKHLVTACAAEWPLPRLRTVLGYREGTIYTLVALAACTRPHLDQFIPPRETLEKLREIMADNGFREEPQWFLMTS
;
A
#
# COMPACT_ATOMS: atom_id res chain seq x y z
N MET A 1 20.00 21.63 -26.37
CA MET A 1 19.77 20.40 -25.60
C MET A 1 18.55 19.70 -26.19
N THR A 2 18.78 18.74 -27.09
CA THR A 2 17.76 17.95 -27.76
C THR A 2 17.20 16.93 -26.77
N ARG A 3 15.93 17.08 -26.36
CA ARG A 3 15.20 16.04 -25.61
C ARG A 3 15.10 14.81 -26.51
N ASN A 4 15.65 13.69 -26.07
CA ASN A 4 15.50 12.41 -26.75
C ASN A 4 14.01 12.02 -26.79
N ALA A 5 13.40 12.13 -27.98
CA ALA A 5 12.00 11.76 -28.24
C ALA A 5 11.73 10.23 -28.19
N ASN A 6 12.66 9.44 -27.65
CA ASN A 6 12.62 7.97 -27.64
C ASN A 6 12.37 7.37 -26.24
N GLU A 7 12.11 8.19 -25.22
CA GLU A 7 11.69 7.66 -23.92
C GLU A 7 10.24 7.22 -23.98
N LYS A 8 10.02 5.90 -24.08
CA LYS A 8 8.69 5.29 -23.94
C LYS A 8 8.00 5.84 -22.67
N PRO A 9 6.75 6.33 -22.75
CA PRO A 9 6.06 6.86 -21.59
C PRO A 9 5.95 5.80 -20.49
N GLY A 10 6.08 6.21 -19.22
CA GLY A 10 5.80 5.34 -18.09
C GLY A 10 4.39 4.78 -18.20
N LYS A 11 4.19 3.55 -17.72
CA LYS A 11 2.87 2.89 -17.77
C LYS A 11 2.40 2.59 -16.36
N LEU A 12 1.16 2.98 -16.07
CA LEU A 12 0.43 2.47 -14.91
C LEU A 12 0.17 0.99 -15.14
N LEU A 13 0.48 0.16 -14.14
CA LEU A 13 0.33 -1.28 -14.21
C LEU A 13 -0.86 -1.74 -13.38
N SER A 14 -1.41 -2.90 -13.72
CA SER A 14 -2.12 -3.65 -12.68
C SER A 14 -1.10 -4.20 -11.69
N TYR A 15 -1.45 -4.36 -10.43
CA TYR A 15 -0.55 -5.03 -9.48
C TYR A 15 -0.25 -6.47 -9.89
N ARG A 16 -1.16 -7.14 -10.61
CA ARG A 16 -0.90 -8.48 -11.15
C ARG A 16 0.19 -8.45 -12.23
N ASP A 17 0.16 -7.44 -13.10
CA ASP A 17 1.16 -7.26 -14.15
C ASP A 17 2.49 -6.80 -13.55
N ALA A 18 2.43 -5.89 -12.59
CA ALA A 18 3.59 -5.48 -11.80
C ALA A 18 4.29 -6.69 -11.17
N ARG A 19 3.53 -7.69 -10.68
CA ARG A 19 4.07 -8.85 -9.98
C ARG A 19 4.70 -9.87 -10.93
N ARG A 20 4.19 -9.92 -12.17
CA ARG A 20 4.71 -10.79 -13.24
C ARG A 20 5.88 -10.16 -13.99
N SER A 21 6.04 -8.84 -13.93
CA SER A 21 7.10 -8.14 -14.64
C SER A 21 8.40 -8.20 -13.84
N TYR A 22 9.24 -9.19 -14.13
CA TYR A 22 10.51 -9.50 -13.46
C TYR A 22 11.60 -8.39 -13.50
N ALA A 23 11.32 -7.16 -13.93
CA ALA A 23 12.35 -6.16 -14.23
C ALA A 23 12.10 -4.75 -13.65
N LYS A 24 11.54 -4.62 -12.44
CA LYS A 24 11.37 -3.35 -11.66
C LYS A 24 9.99 -2.68 -11.83
N ALA A 25 8.95 -3.33 -11.34
CA ALA A 25 7.74 -2.59 -10.99
C ALA A 25 7.97 -1.87 -9.65
N TYR A 26 7.57 -0.61 -9.60
CA TYR A 26 7.57 0.21 -8.39
C TYR A 26 6.14 0.42 -7.92
N VAL A 27 5.95 0.43 -6.61
CA VAL A 27 4.66 0.71 -5.98
C VAL A 27 4.79 1.94 -5.11
N TYR A 28 3.88 2.88 -5.28
CA TYR A 28 3.72 4.02 -4.39
C TYR A 28 2.64 3.69 -3.38
N GLY A 29 2.92 3.82 -2.09
CA GLY A 29 1.96 3.48 -1.06
C GLY A 29 2.39 3.85 0.34
N PHE A 30 1.43 3.77 1.27
CA PHE A 30 1.67 3.97 2.70
C PHE A 30 2.18 2.67 3.32
N PRO A 31 3.35 2.68 3.99
CA PRO A 31 3.78 1.52 4.75
C PRO A 31 2.92 1.34 6.00
N LEU A 32 2.67 0.07 6.32
CA LEU A 32 1.92 -0.36 7.49
C LEU A 32 2.91 -0.85 8.53
N ASP A 33 3.22 0.02 9.49
CA ASP A 33 4.08 -0.30 10.62
C ASP A 33 3.35 -1.21 11.63
N ASN A 34 4.12 -1.94 12.44
CA ASN A 34 3.54 -2.89 13.39
C ASN A 34 2.65 -2.20 14.44
N ALA A 35 3.03 -0.98 14.86
CA ALA A 35 2.27 -0.19 15.82
C ALA A 35 0.91 0.23 15.26
N GLY A 36 0.85 0.71 14.01
CA GLY A 36 -0.39 1.03 13.33
C GLY A 36 -1.23 -0.21 13.06
N VAL A 37 -0.61 -1.34 12.70
CA VAL A 37 -1.33 -2.63 12.53
C VAL A 37 -2.00 -3.06 13.83
N GLU A 38 -1.30 -2.96 14.96
CA GLU A 38 -1.86 -3.29 16.27
C GLU A 38 -3.00 -2.34 16.65
N TYR A 39 -2.79 -1.03 16.53
CA TYR A 39 -3.80 -0.01 16.82
C TYR A 39 -5.06 -0.21 15.96
N CYS A 40 -4.88 -0.31 14.65
CA CYS A 40 -5.94 -0.50 13.67
C CYS A 40 -6.67 -1.83 13.88
N GLY A 41 -5.90 -2.90 14.15
CA GLY A 41 -6.42 -4.23 14.44
C GLY A 41 -7.32 -4.24 15.67
N ASN A 42 -6.89 -3.60 16.75
CA ASN A 42 -7.68 -3.48 17.98
C ASN A 42 -8.94 -2.63 17.80
N LYS A 43 -8.88 -1.59 16.95
CA LYS A 43 -10.03 -0.73 16.61
C LYS A 43 -11.08 -1.48 15.77
N ILE A 44 -10.66 -2.28 14.78
CA ILE A 44 -11.55 -2.85 13.77
C ILE A 44 -11.99 -4.27 14.11
N LYS A 45 -11.06 -5.09 14.59
CA LYS A 45 -11.28 -6.52 14.83
C LYS A 45 -10.38 -7.01 15.95
N PRO A 46 -10.69 -6.67 17.21
CA PRO A 46 -9.90 -7.09 18.35
C PRO A 46 -9.83 -8.62 18.43
N ILE A 47 -8.67 -9.13 18.79
CA ILE A 47 -8.46 -10.56 19.01
C ILE A 47 -8.93 -10.90 20.43
N PRO A 48 -9.72 -11.96 20.64
CA PRO A 48 -10.11 -12.40 21.97
C PRO A 48 -8.87 -12.68 22.85
N SER A 49 -8.90 -12.21 24.10
CA SER A 49 -7.76 -12.32 25.03
C SER A 49 -7.43 -13.76 25.44
N ASP A 50 -8.38 -14.66 25.29
CA ASP A 50 -8.29 -16.10 25.59
C ASP A 50 -7.94 -16.96 24.37
N ALA A 51 -7.81 -16.36 23.18
CA ALA A 51 -7.42 -17.09 21.97
C ALA A 51 -6.00 -17.65 22.09
N THR A 52 -5.83 -18.95 21.84
CA THR A 52 -4.53 -19.63 21.89
C THR A 52 -4.30 -20.53 20.68
N GLY A 53 -3.06 -20.95 20.45
CA GLY A 53 -2.70 -21.89 19.37
C GLY A 53 -3.23 -21.48 18.00
N ASP A 54 -3.91 -22.41 17.34
CA ASP A 54 -4.49 -22.22 16.00
C ASP A 54 -5.60 -21.17 15.97
N GLU A 55 -6.34 -20.99 17.07
CA GLU A 55 -7.40 -19.98 17.16
C GLU A 55 -6.80 -18.57 17.13
N LEU A 56 -5.71 -18.35 17.86
CA LEU A 56 -4.97 -17.10 17.85
C LEU A 56 -4.42 -16.80 16.46
N GLN A 57 -3.85 -17.81 15.78
CA GLN A 57 -3.32 -17.63 14.43
C GLN A 57 -4.43 -17.30 13.43
N ASN A 58 -5.57 -17.99 13.51
CA ASN A 58 -6.74 -17.71 12.68
C ASN A 58 -7.33 -16.32 12.96
N ALA A 59 -7.36 -15.89 14.22
CA ALA A 59 -7.82 -14.56 14.61
C ALA A 59 -6.90 -13.47 14.04
N ARG A 60 -5.58 -13.64 14.11
CA ARG A 60 -4.59 -12.74 13.49
C ARG A 60 -4.76 -12.63 11.98
N LEU A 61 -4.96 -13.74 11.28
CA LEU A 61 -5.21 -13.74 9.83
C LEU A 61 -6.50 -12.98 9.48
N LYS A 62 -7.57 -13.26 10.21
CA LYS A 62 -8.87 -12.58 10.05
C LYS A 62 -8.79 -11.09 10.37
N GLN A 63 -7.95 -10.70 11.33
CA GLN A 63 -7.69 -9.29 11.67
C GLN A 63 -6.91 -8.60 10.55
N ALA A 64 -5.83 -9.21 10.05
CA ALA A 64 -5.05 -8.69 8.94
C ALA A 64 -5.90 -8.48 7.66
N GLU A 65 -6.78 -9.43 7.34
CA GLU A 65 -7.72 -9.29 6.23
C GLU A 65 -8.70 -8.12 6.44
N ALA A 66 -9.22 -7.96 7.66
CA ALA A 66 -10.12 -6.86 8.00
C ALA A 66 -9.43 -5.49 7.89
N ILE A 67 -8.20 -5.37 8.41
CA ILE A 67 -7.38 -4.15 8.29
C ILE A 67 -7.16 -3.82 6.80
N SER A 68 -6.71 -4.80 6.00
CA SER A 68 -6.47 -4.61 4.57
C SER A 68 -7.72 -4.12 3.84
N LYS A 69 -8.84 -4.81 4.04
CA LYS A 69 -10.12 -4.45 3.42
C LYS A 69 -10.57 -3.05 3.84
N HIS A 70 -10.48 -2.73 5.12
CA HIS A 70 -10.86 -1.43 5.67
C HIS A 70 -10.06 -0.29 5.06
N LEU A 71 -8.73 -0.36 5.14
CA LEU A 71 -7.84 0.68 4.61
C LEU A 71 -7.98 0.86 3.11
N VAL A 72 -8.06 -0.24 2.36
CA VAL A 72 -8.27 -0.19 0.90
C VAL A 72 -9.60 0.47 0.55
N THR A 73 -10.67 0.14 1.29
CA THR A 73 -12.00 0.72 1.06
C THR A 73 -12.03 2.21 1.40
N ALA A 74 -11.45 2.59 2.53
CA ALA A 74 -11.37 3.99 2.96
C ALA A 74 -10.56 4.84 1.97
N CYS A 75 -9.38 4.38 1.56
CA CYS A 75 -8.56 5.06 0.57
C CYS A 75 -9.22 5.10 -0.82
N ALA A 76 -10.00 4.08 -1.20
CA ALA A 76 -10.70 4.03 -2.50
C ALA A 76 -11.78 5.10 -2.63
N ALA A 77 -12.35 5.56 -1.52
CA ALA A 77 -13.34 6.64 -1.54
C ALA A 77 -12.73 7.97 -2.03
N GLU A 78 -11.48 8.25 -1.66
CA GLU A 78 -10.76 9.47 -2.08
C GLU A 78 -9.93 9.27 -3.35
N TRP A 79 -9.42 8.07 -3.58
CA TRP A 79 -8.61 7.73 -4.75
C TRP A 79 -9.16 6.48 -5.45
N PRO A 80 -10.19 6.63 -6.30
CA PRO A 80 -10.94 5.52 -6.89
C PRO A 80 -10.20 4.87 -8.06
N LEU A 81 -8.90 4.56 -7.89
CA LEU A 81 -8.20 3.71 -8.83
C LEU A 81 -8.69 2.27 -8.65
N PRO A 82 -8.98 1.54 -9.75
CA PRO A 82 -9.66 0.24 -9.73
C PRO A 82 -8.87 -0.91 -9.10
N ARG A 83 -7.76 -0.61 -8.41
CA ARG A 83 -6.74 -1.60 -8.07
C ARG A 83 -6.09 -1.43 -6.71
N LEU A 84 -6.46 -0.43 -5.90
CA LEU A 84 -5.96 -0.30 -4.52
C LEU A 84 -6.01 -1.65 -3.81
N ARG A 85 -4.90 -1.99 -3.15
CA ARG A 85 -4.76 -3.25 -2.43
C ARG A 85 -3.60 -3.16 -1.46
N THR A 86 -3.53 -4.10 -0.53
CA THR A 86 -2.29 -4.31 0.21
C THR A 86 -1.30 -5.15 -0.61
N VAL A 87 -0.03 -4.73 -0.68
CA VAL A 87 1.06 -5.48 -1.32
C VAL A 87 2.30 -5.51 -0.43
N LEU A 88 3.24 -6.38 -0.77
CA LEU A 88 4.60 -6.31 -0.23
C LEU A 88 5.47 -5.42 -1.12
N GLY A 89 6.24 -4.55 -0.49
CA GLY A 89 7.23 -3.72 -1.13
C GLY A 89 8.57 -3.79 -0.41
N TYR A 90 9.65 -3.60 -1.14
CA TYR A 90 11.01 -3.61 -0.63
C TYR A 90 11.63 -2.22 -0.77
N ARG A 91 12.26 -1.74 0.30
CA ARG A 91 13.04 -0.50 0.33
C ARG A 91 14.22 -0.69 1.27
N GLU A 92 15.41 -0.32 0.82
CA GLU A 92 16.61 -0.19 1.68
C GLU A 92 16.94 -1.44 2.52
N GLY A 93 16.71 -2.66 2.01
CA GLY A 93 16.99 -3.88 2.77
C GLY A 93 15.79 -4.44 3.55
N THR A 94 14.66 -3.72 3.59
CA THR A 94 13.51 -4.07 4.42
C THR A 94 12.26 -4.31 3.57
N ILE A 95 11.48 -5.32 3.94
CA ILE A 95 10.18 -5.63 3.36
C ILE A 95 9.09 -4.95 4.20
N TYR A 96 8.14 -4.32 3.51
CA TYR A 96 7.02 -3.61 4.09
C TYR A 96 5.72 -4.16 3.53
N THR A 97 4.68 -4.22 4.36
CA THR A 97 3.30 -4.30 3.87
C THR A 97 2.83 -2.88 3.59
N LEU A 98 2.22 -2.64 2.43
CA LEU A 98 1.83 -1.32 1.97
C LEU A 98 0.35 -1.28 1.63
N VAL A 99 -0.34 -0.18 1.91
CA VAL A 99 -1.56 0.19 1.14
C VAL A 99 -1.10 0.86 -0.14
N ALA A 100 -1.25 0.16 -1.25
CA ALA A 100 -0.69 0.54 -2.53
C ALA A 100 -1.64 1.47 -3.30
N LEU A 101 -1.17 2.69 -3.58
CA LEU A 101 -1.90 3.74 -4.29
C LEU A 101 -1.70 3.70 -5.81
N ALA A 102 -0.49 3.34 -6.25
CA ALA A 102 -0.15 3.19 -7.66
C ALA A 102 0.94 2.13 -7.86
N ALA A 103 0.95 1.50 -9.04
CA ALA A 103 2.05 0.66 -9.50
C ALA A 103 2.49 1.08 -10.90
N CYS A 104 3.79 1.24 -11.13
CA CYS A 104 4.32 1.67 -12.43
C CYS A 104 5.70 1.08 -12.73
N THR A 105 6.19 1.30 -13.94
CA THR A 105 7.56 0.92 -14.35
C THR A 105 8.58 2.06 -14.19
N ARG A 106 8.15 3.28 -13.85
CA ARG A 106 8.97 4.49 -13.79
C ARG A 106 8.49 5.42 -12.67
N PRO A 107 9.04 5.32 -11.45
CA PRO A 107 8.56 6.06 -10.28
C PRO A 107 8.90 7.56 -10.32
N HIS A 108 9.85 7.97 -11.17
CA HIS A 108 10.27 9.37 -11.36
C HIS A 108 9.29 10.19 -12.22
N LEU A 109 8.20 9.57 -12.70
CA LEU A 109 7.15 10.27 -13.40
C LEU A 109 6.00 10.50 -12.40
N ASP A 110 5.95 11.70 -11.83
CA ASP A 110 4.99 12.10 -10.78
C ASP A 110 3.51 12.00 -11.20
N GLN A 111 3.23 11.79 -12.49
CA GLN A 111 1.88 11.68 -13.05
C GLN A 111 1.03 10.53 -12.47
N PHE A 112 1.63 9.55 -11.78
CA PHE A 112 0.91 8.42 -11.18
C PHE A 112 0.65 8.60 -9.69
N ILE A 113 1.19 9.65 -9.08
CA ILE A 113 0.98 9.99 -7.67
C ILE A 113 -0.35 10.74 -7.55
N PRO A 114 -1.17 10.49 -6.51
CA PRO A 114 -2.37 11.28 -6.27
C PRO A 114 -2.06 12.79 -6.20
N PRO A 115 -2.96 13.66 -6.68
CA PRO A 115 -2.85 15.10 -6.47
C PRO A 115 -2.69 15.43 -4.98
N ARG A 116 -2.03 16.55 -4.67
CA ARG A 116 -1.70 16.95 -3.29
C ARG A 116 -2.91 16.91 -2.36
N GLU A 117 -4.05 17.49 -2.77
CA GLU A 117 -5.28 17.53 -1.97
C GLU A 117 -5.80 16.12 -1.66
N THR A 118 -5.77 15.20 -2.63
CA THR A 118 -6.11 13.80 -2.41
C THR A 118 -5.12 13.13 -1.47
N LEU A 119 -3.83 13.41 -1.62
CA LEU A 119 -2.79 12.84 -0.77
C LEU A 119 -2.93 13.28 0.69
N GLU A 120 -3.30 14.54 0.94
CA GLU A 120 -3.57 15.07 2.27
C GLU A 120 -4.74 14.33 2.94
N LYS A 121 -5.86 14.13 2.23
CA LYS A 121 -6.97 13.33 2.76
C LYS A 121 -6.60 11.86 3.00
N LEU A 122 -5.81 11.27 2.11
CA LEU A 122 -5.32 9.90 2.30
C LEU A 122 -4.42 9.81 3.54
N ARG A 123 -3.58 10.81 3.81
CA ARG A 123 -2.79 10.88 5.06
C ARG A 123 -3.68 10.96 6.29
N GLU A 124 -4.74 11.77 6.26
CA GLU A 124 -5.69 11.87 7.36
C GLU A 124 -6.37 10.52 7.64
N ILE A 125 -6.81 9.82 6.58
CA ILE A 125 -7.36 8.46 6.70
C ILE A 125 -6.35 7.50 7.33
N MET A 126 -5.11 7.50 6.87
CA MET A 126 -4.07 6.62 7.40
C MET A 126 -3.75 6.95 8.87
N ALA A 127 -3.66 8.24 9.22
CA ALA A 127 -3.39 8.70 10.56
C ALA A 127 -4.50 8.36 11.55
N ASP A 128 -5.78 8.47 11.17
CA ASP A 128 -6.93 8.03 11.99
C ASP A 128 -6.91 6.52 12.29
N ASN A 129 -6.20 5.75 11.45
CA ASN A 129 -6.00 4.32 11.63
C ASN A 129 -4.62 3.98 12.23
N GLY A 130 -3.90 4.97 12.76
CA GLY A 130 -2.64 4.76 13.49
C GLY A 130 -1.39 4.74 12.62
N PHE A 131 -1.51 4.90 11.31
CA PHE A 131 -0.37 4.90 10.37
C PHE A 131 0.07 6.32 10.07
N ARG A 132 1.30 6.68 10.47
CA ARG A 132 1.83 8.05 10.34
C ARG A 132 3.00 8.18 9.37
N GLU A 133 3.48 7.08 8.83
CA GLU A 133 4.54 7.11 7.84
C GLU A 133 4.06 7.69 6.51
N GLU A 134 4.92 8.47 5.86
CA GLU A 134 4.62 9.07 4.56
C GLU A 134 4.63 8.02 3.42
N PRO A 135 3.76 8.19 2.41
CA PRO A 135 3.72 7.33 1.27
C PRO A 135 4.92 7.57 0.37
N GLN A 136 5.48 6.49 -0.15
CA GLN A 136 6.74 6.52 -0.90
C GLN A 136 6.81 5.37 -1.89
N TRP A 137 7.86 5.39 -2.73
CA TRP A 137 8.10 4.35 -3.72
C TRP A 137 8.86 3.17 -3.14
N PHE A 138 8.37 1.97 -3.43
CA PHE A 138 8.97 0.69 -3.06
C PHE A 138 9.19 -0.13 -4.33
N LEU A 139 10.22 -0.97 -4.33
CA LEU A 139 10.35 -2.01 -5.34
C LEU A 139 9.31 -3.09 -5.03
N MET A 140 8.45 -3.44 -5.99
CA MET A 140 7.47 -4.48 -5.74
C MET A 140 8.15 -5.85 -5.72
N THR A 141 7.92 -6.61 -4.64
CA THR A 141 8.44 -7.97 -4.51
C THR A 141 7.41 -8.98 -5.02
N SER A 142 7.89 -10.03 -5.70
CA SER A 142 7.08 -11.15 -6.19
C SER A 142 6.50 -11.99 -5.07
#